data_AF-A0A955JBY2-F1
#
_entry.id   AF-A0A955JBY2-F1
#
_cell.length_a   1.000
_cell.length_b   1.000
_cell.length_c   1.000
_cell.angle_alpha   90.00
_cell.angle_beta   90.00
_cell.angle_gamma   90.00
#
_symmetry.space_group_name_H-M   'P 1'
#
loop_
_entity.id
_entity.type
_entity.pdbx_description
1 polymer ?
#
loop_
_entity_poly.entity_id
_entity_poly.type
_entity_poly.pdbx_seq_one_letter_code
_entity_poly.pdbx_strand_id
1 'polypeptide(L)'
;MSQVPLSPELLLGLVRRVRRKGGPWRPIGIHTRTAYTGPTKLAFAEGGPRVELDVVNCPSLLAVRSALAEERVHPLVFVTQQDEDDLGADVRARIAKGRLQHPGSWEVALDLFEAQTLDPALGKQTWLADELIRARPPSGYAPVPTGVLDAEVAWGAFLREVVGLGDARPDLRSLLRWSSKAGAASRLAAQTSAVRRAVADRLVDSAGSVARAVLHVACSDRSADVVPVGIVAELLFASSFEEDASIQTGVVRLEPLLGGHALSRREGRAWAEAARAVAAGAEESDDVALAGAWYRRAEALLDELKVRAYAHRSDVLPLGFEQRVERLAHALQDWLEAGTKAVPDEAEQAYKMLSQHRVARRERARLQRAEMALRLARWLRLDDADEAASLAERARSYERDGAFVDRARTQLGAGDAHPALAAVYGRLVDTATKRRERENQDFGTALSGWLASGGSANGILPIEDVLERVLAPVAKSAPALLLVMDGMSHAVYRELLESLGELAWGPQVPAEGNGFDPVVAVLPSVTNVSRTSLLCGRLASGAQSIEKDGFASHPALLAVSRTAKPP
;
A
#
# COMPACT_ATOMS: atom_id res chain seq x y z
N MET A 1 23.11 -12.48 -35.48
CA MET A 1 22.06 -11.66 -36.13
C MET A 1 21.03 -12.61 -36.68
N SER A 2 19.79 -12.55 -36.17
CA SER A 2 18.67 -13.38 -36.66
C SER A 2 18.52 -13.22 -38.17
N GLN A 3 18.43 -14.34 -38.89
CA GLN A 3 18.27 -14.37 -40.34
C GLN A 3 16.81 -14.03 -40.67
N VAL A 4 16.52 -12.77 -40.95
CA VAL A 4 15.19 -12.40 -41.45
C VAL A 4 15.10 -12.77 -42.93
N PRO A 5 14.18 -13.66 -43.34
CA PRO A 5 13.96 -13.97 -44.75
C PRO A 5 13.41 -12.74 -45.48
N LEU A 6 13.83 -12.55 -46.73
CA LEU A 6 13.36 -11.46 -47.57
C LEU A 6 11.92 -11.75 -48.05
N SER A 7 10.95 -10.90 -47.69
CA SER A 7 9.56 -11.03 -48.14
C SER A 7 9.34 -10.46 -49.55
N PRO A 8 8.28 -10.89 -50.27
CA PRO A 8 7.85 -10.27 -51.53
C PRO A 8 7.63 -8.75 -51.42
N GLU A 9 7.05 -8.29 -50.33
CA GLU A 9 6.71 -6.88 -50.07
C GLU A 9 7.97 -6.03 -49.90
N LEU A 10 8.94 -6.53 -49.13
CA LEU A 10 10.23 -5.87 -48.91
C LEU A 10 11.03 -5.78 -50.22
N LEU A 11 10.99 -6.83 -51.04
CA LEU A 11 11.61 -6.85 -52.36
C LEU A 11 10.98 -5.80 -53.29
N LEU A 12 9.66 -5.70 -53.34
CA LEU A 12 8.96 -4.67 -54.11
C LEU A 12 9.30 -3.25 -53.61
N GLY A 13 9.45 -3.06 -52.30
CA GLY A 13 9.89 -1.79 -51.71
C GLY A 13 11.30 -1.38 -52.16
N LEU A 14 12.25 -2.32 -52.19
CA LEU A 14 13.60 -2.12 -52.72
C LEU A 14 13.57 -1.72 -54.20
N VAL A 15 12.75 -2.41 -55.00
CA VAL A 15 12.59 -2.09 -56.42
C VAL A 15 12.08 -0.65 -56.60
N ARG A 16 11.05 -0.22 -55.86
CA ARG A 16 10.53 1.18 -55.91
C ARG A 16 11.63 2.21 -55.61
N ARG A 17 12.46 1.98 -54.58
CA ARG A 17 13.54 2.92 -54.21
C ARG A 17 14.66 3.02 -55.25
N VAL A 18 14.89 1.93 -55.98
CA VAL A 18 15.99 1.83 -56.94
C VAL A 18 15.55 2.33 -58.31
N ARG A 19 14.27 2.10 -58.64
CA ARG A 19 13.67 2.50 -59.89
C ARG A 19 13.65 4.02 -60.02
N ARG A 20 14.13 4.53 -61.16
CA ARG A 20 13.92 5.93 -61.55
C ARG A 20 12.62 6.02 -62.35
N LYS A 21 11.71 6.88 -61.92
CA LYS A 21 10.43 7.15 -62.61
C LYS A 21 10.71 7.52 -64.06
N GLY A 22 10.16 6.75 -65.01
CA GLY A 22 10.31 6.98 -66.46
C GLY A 22 11.63 6.54 -67.11
N GLY A 23 12.60 5.98 -66.38
CA GLY A 23 13.86 5.47 -66.98
C GLY A 23 13.72 4.07 -67.58
N PRO A 24 14.74 3.52 -68.28
CA PRO A 24 14.74 2.11 -68.71
C PRO A 24 14.88 1.15 -67.51
N TRP A 25 14.34 -0.06 -67.63
CA TRP A 25 14.56 -1.12 -66.64
C TRP A 25 15.99 -1.65 -66.75
N ARG A 26 16.71 -1.62 -65.63
CA ARG A 26 18.00 -2.33 -65.48
C ARG A 26 17.82 -3.42 -64.44
N PRO A 27 18.48 -4.58 -64.57
CA PRO A 27 18.47 -5.62 -63.55
C PRO A 27 18.81 -5.07 -62.17
N ILE A 28 18.05 -5.46 -61.14
CA ILE A 28 18.29 -5.01 -59.77
C ILE A 28 18.87 -6.18 -58.98
N GLY A 29 20.09 -6.02 -58.47
CA GLY A 29 20.72 -7.00 -57.58
C GLY A 29 20.42 -6.66 -56.13
N ILE A 30 19.90 -7.63 -55.38
CA ILE A 30 19.63 -7.50 -53.94
C ILE A 30 20.58 -8.44 -53.20
N HIS A 31 21.29 -7.89 -52.23
CA HIS A 31 22.14 -8.67 -51.34
C HIS A 31 21.40 -9.06 -50.07
N THR A 32 21.33 -10.36 -49.80
CA THR A 32 20.79 -10.92 -48.56
C THR A 32 21.62 -12.12 -48.12
N ARG A 33 21.62 -12.43 -46.82
CA ARG A 33 22.32 -13.63 -46.31
C ARG A 33 21.54 -14.93 -46.51
N THR A 34 20.27 -14.84 -46.88
CA THR A 34 19.36 -15.97 -47.11
C THR A 34 18.83 -15.92 -48.54
N ALA A 35 18.49 -17.09 -49.09
CA ALA A 35 17.79 -17.16 -50.36
C ALA A 35 16.35 -16.64 -50.20
N TYR A 36 15.82 -16.02 -51.25
CA TYR A 36 14.43 -15.59 -51.32
C TYR A 36 13.52 -16.81 -51.52
N THR A 37 12.49 -16.96 -50.70
CA THR A 37 11.58 -18.12 -50.75
C THR A 37 10.18 -17.79 -51.28
N GLY A 38 9.97 -16.55 -51.75
CA GLY A 38 8.70 -16.11 -52.32
C GLY A 38 8.52 -16.43 -53.80
N PRO A 39 7.46 -15.88 -54.43
CA PRO A 39 7.13 -16.14 -55.84
C PRO A 39 8.24 -15.70 -56.81
N THR A 40 8.52 -16.53 -57.82
CA THR A 40 9.49 -16.20 -58.88
C THR A 40 9.01 -15.10 -59.82
N LYS A 41 7.73 -14.70 -59.74
CA LYS A 41 7.14 -13.57 -60.46
C LYS A 41 6.41 -12.66 -59.51
N LEU A 42 6.68 -11.35 -59.58
CA LEU A 42 6.03 -10.34 -58.74
C LEU A 42 5.42 -9.22 -59.59
N ALA A 43 4.17 -8.87 -59.29
CA ALA A 43 3.51 -7.73 -59.93
C ALA A 43 3.94 -6.41 -59.28
N PHE A 44 4.52 -5.52 -60.07
CA PHE A 44 4.98 -4.20 -59.66
C PHE A 44 4.17 -3.09 -60.32
N ALA A 45 3.76 -2.08 -59.54
CA ALA A 45 3.10 -0.89 -60.05
C ALA A 45 3.60 0.35 -59.30
N GLU A 46 3.95 1.40 -60.05
CA GLU A 46 4.39 2.70 -59.52
C GLU A 46 3.91 3.82 -60.45
N GLY A 47 2.68 4.30 -60.25
CA GLY A 47 2.11 5.43 -61.00
C GLY A 47 1.96 5.22 -62.52
N GLY A 48 1.85 3.96 -62.97
CA GLY A 48 1.73 3.55 -64.38
C GLY A 48 1.20 2.11 -64.51
N PRO A 49 1.21 1.50 -65.71
CA PRO A 49 0.71 0.14 -65.92
C PRO A 49 1.49 -0.90 -65.10
N ARG A 50 0.80 -1.95 -64.65
CA ARG A 50 1.40 -3.08 -63.93
C ARG A 50 2.47 -3.75 -64.79
N VAL A 51 3.64 -4.01 -64.19
CA VAL A 51 4.77 -4.72 -64.80
C VAL A 51 5.05 -5.97 -63.97
N GLU A 52 5.13 -7.14 -64.59
CA GLU A 52 5.64 -8.34 -63.92
C GLU A 52 7.16 -8.30 -63.84
N LEU A 53 7.72 -8.72 -62.71
CA LEU A 53 9.16 -8.83 -62.45
C LEU A 53 9.54 -10.30 -62.31
N ASP A 54 10.63 -10.72 -62.93
CA ASP A 54 11.22 -12.05 -62.72
C ASP A 54 12.19 -11.99 -61.53
N VAL A 55 11.94 -12.79 -60.49
CA VAL A 55 12.77 -12.89 -59.29
C VAL A 55 13.59 -14.19 -59.31
N VAL A 56 14.91 -14.07 -59.26
CA VAL A 56 15.82 -15.22 -59.37
C VAL A 56 16.81 -15.26 -58.21
N ASN A 57 16.91 -16.41 -57.53
CA ASN A 57 17.99 -16.64 -56.58
C ASN A 57 19.28 -17.00 -57.31
N CYS A 58 20.33 -16.24 -57.04
CA CYS A 58 21.66 -16.43 -57.62
C CYS A 58 22.65 -16.76 -56.49
N PRO A 59 22.85 -18.06 -56.15
CA PRO A 59 23.71 -18.45 -55.04
C PRO A 59 25.22 -18.31 -55.31
N SER A 60 25.62 -17.98 -56.55
CA SER A 60 27.01 -17.83 -56.95
C SER A 60 27.16 -16.76 -58.03
N LEU A 61 28.39 -16.25 -58.21
CA LEU A 61 28.70 -15.30 -59.29
C LEU A 61 28.34 -15.85 -60.69
N LEU A 62 28.51 -17.16 -60.91
CA LEU A 62 28.11 -17.80 -62.17
C LEU A 62 26.59 -17.72 -62.38
N ALA A 63 25.81 -17.95 -61.33
CA ALA A 63 24.35 -17.83 -61.39
C ALA A 63 23.92 -16.38 -61.68
N VAL A 64 24.61 -15.38 -61.08
CA VAL A 64 24.37 -13.96 -61.40
C VAL A 64 24.64 -13.67 -62.88
N ARG A 65 25.78 -14.14 -63.42
CA ARG A 65 26.12 -13.95 -64.84
C ARG A 65 25.15 -14.66 -65.77
N SER A 66 24.72 -15.86 -65.42
CA SER A 66 23.70 -16.63 -66.17
C SER A 66 22.37 -15.87 -66.22
N ALA A 67 21.88 -15.42 -65.06
CA ALA A 67 20.64 -14.64 -64.97
C ALA A 67 20.71 -13.32 -65.76
N LEU A 68 21.87 -12.67 -65.81
CA LEU A 68 22.07 -11.44 -66.60
C LEU A 68 22.23 -11.68 -68.10
N ALA A 69 22.60 -12.89 -68.53
CA ALA A 69 22.83 -13.22 -69.93
C ALA A 69 21.56 -13.74 -70.64
N GLU A 70 20.65 -14.35 -69.88
CA GLU A 70 19.42 -14.92 -70.42
C GLU A 70 18.39 -13.82 -70.73
N GLU A 71 17.89 -13.84 -71.97
CA GLU A 71 16.86 -12.92 -72.44
C GLU A 71 15.54 -13.15 -71.71
N ARG A 72 14.99 -12.07 -71.14
CA ARG A 72 13.74 -12.11 -70.39
C ARG A 72 12.73 -11.14 -70.97
N VAL A 73 11.48 -11.57 -70.92
CA VAL A 73 10.32 -10.73 -71.26
C VAL A 73 10.07 -9.69 -70.16
N HIS A 74 10.36 -10.06 -68.90
CA HIS A 74 10.12 -9.23 -67.73
C HIS A 74 11.43 -8.68 -67.12
N PRO A 75 11.41 -7.51 -66.46
CA PRO A 75 12.58 -7.01 -65.75
C PRO A 75 13.07 -7.95 -64.65
N LEU A 76 14.39 -8.13 -64.57
CA LEU A 76 15.05 -9.02 -63.62
C LEU A 76 15.32 -8.35 -62.27
N VAL A 77 14.94 -9.04 -61.19
CA VAL A 77 15.45 -8.82 -59.83
C VAL A 77 16.15 -10.10 -59.39
N PHE A 78 17.44 -10.03 -59.09
CA PHE A 78 18.16 -11.20 -58.57
C PHE A 78 18.56 -11.01 -57.11
N VAL A 79 18.51 -12.10 -56.35
CA VAL A 79 18.86 -12.13 -54.93
C VAL A 79 20.11 -12.99 -54.76
N THR A 80 21.16 -12.44 -54.14
CA THR A 80 22.47 -13.09 -54.01
C THR A 80 23.03 -12.98 -52.60
N GLN A 81 23.80 -13.99 -52.18
CA GLN A 81 24.60 -13.97 -50.96
C GLN A 81 26.07 -13.57 -51.22
N GLN A 82 26.41 -13.19 -52.46
CA GLN A 82 27.76 -12.74 -52.83
C GLN A 82 27.96 -11.29 -52.42
N ASP A 83 29.15 -10.97 -51.91
CA ASP A 83 29.52 -9.60 -51.59
C ASP A 83 29.73 -8.77 -52.87
N GLU A 84 29.55 -7.44 -52.77
CA GLU A 84 29.67 -6.55 -53.92
C GLU A 84 31.08 -6.50 -54.52
N ASP A 85 32.10 -6.72 -53.69
CA ASP A 85 33.50 -6.75 -54.11
C ASP A 85 33.81 -7.98 -54.97
N ASP A 86 33.07 -9.08 -54.76
CA ASP A 86 33.16 -10.29 -55.57
C ASP A 86 32.43 -10.15 -56.91
N LEU A 87 31.63 -9.09 -57.09
CA LEU A 87 31.01 -8.78 -58.37
C LEU A 87 32.03 -8.15 -59.32
N GLY A 88 32.33 -8.85 -60.40
CA GLY A 88 33.12 -8.31 -61.51
C GLY A 88 32.53 -7.01 -62.07
N ALA A 89 33.39 -6.17 -62.65
CA ALA A 89 32.98 -4.90 -63.25
C ALA A 89 31.92 -5.09 -64.37
N ASP A 90 31.91 -6.25 -65.02
CA ASP A 90 30.91 -6.67 -66.00
C ASP A 90 29.49 -6.73 -65.41
N VAL A 91 29.35 -7.26 -64.20
CA VAL A 91 28.07 -7.36 -63.48
C VAL A 91 27.65 -5.98 -62.99
N ARG A 92 28.57 -5.25 -62.33
CA ARG A 92 28.28 -3.91 -61.78
C ARG A 92 27.83 -2.92 -62.86
N ALA A 93 28.39 -2.97 -64.06
CA ALA A 93 27.98 -2.09 -65.16
C ALA A 93 26.53 -2.32 -65.64
N ARG A 94 26.01 -3.54 -65.48
CA ARG A 94 24.68 -3.95 -66.00
C ARG A 94 23.56 -3.76 -64.99
N ILE A 95 23.87 -3.75 -63.69
CA ILE A 95 22.85 -3.62 -62.63
C ILE A 95 22.48 -2.16 -62.33
N ALA A 96 21.26 -1.95 -61.84
CA ALA A 96 20.77 -0.63 -61.46
C ALA A 96 21.64 0.01 -60.38
N LYS A 97 21.95 1.30 -60.52
CA LYS A 97 22.84 2.09 -59.64
C LYS A 97 24.28 1.56 -59.52
N GLY A 98 24.66 0.52 -60.27
CA GLY A 98 26.03 -0.01 -60.31
C GLY A 98 26.45 -0.80 -59.07
N ARG A 99 25.53 -1.14 -58.17
CA ARG A 99 25.81 -1.72 -56.84
C ARG A 99 24.68 -2.61 -56.36
N LEU A 100 24.96 -3.54 -55.44
CA LEU A 100 23.92 -4.35 -54.80
C LEU A 100 23.07 -3.46 -53.87
N GLN A 101 21.81 -3.84 -53.72
CA GLN A 101 20.85 -3.12 -52.88
C GLN A 101 20.62 -3.92 -51.61
N HIS A 102 20.62 -3.22 -50.48
CA HIS A 102 20.41 -3.81 -49.16
C HIS A 102 19.06 -3.34 -48.59
N PRO A 103 18.27 -4.24 -48.00
CA PRO A 103 17.16 -3.84 -47.15
C PRO A 103 17.61 -2.86 -46.07
N GLY A 104 16.94 -1.71 -45.93
CA GLY A 104 17.19 -0.82 -44.80
C GLY A 104 16.60 -1.40 -43.52
N SER A 105 17.20 -1.12 -42.35
CA SER A 105 16.73 -1.66 -41.07
C SER A 105 15.24 -1.38 -40.82
N TRP A 106 14.77 -0.17 -41.11
CA TRP A 106 13.34 0.14 -40.95
C TRP A 106 12.43 -0.60 -41.93
N GLU A 107 12.90 -0.96 -43.12
CA GLU A 107 12.07 -1.70 -44.08
C GLU A 107 11.92 -3.16 -43.69
N VAL A 108 13.01 -3.76 -43.18
CA VAL A 108 12.96 -5.09 -42.57
C VAL A 108 12.05 -5.05 -41.34
N ALA A 109 12.16 -4.02 -40.50
CA ALA A 109 11.26 -3.88 -39.35
C ALA A 109 9.80 -3.73 -39.78
N LEU A 110 9.48 -2.88 -40.76
CA LEU A 110 8.11 -2.74 -41.28
C LEU A 110 7.51 -4.07 -41.72
N ASP A 111 8.28 -4.89 -42.43
CA ASP A 111 7.87 -6.23 -42.84
C ASP A 111 7.57 -7.15 -41.63
N LEU A 112 8.43 -7.12 -40.60
CA LEU A 112 8.23 -7.90 -39.37
C LEU A 112 6.94 -7.53 -38.60
N PHE A 113 6.45 -6.31 -38.77
CA PHE A 113 5.22 -5.78 -38.15
C PHE A 113 4.02 -5.77 -39.12
N GLU A 114 4.18 -6.30 -40.34
CA GLU A 114 3.18 -6.23 -41.42
C GLU A 114 2.69 -4.79 -41.71
N ALA A 115 3.58 -3.82 -41.54
CA ALA A 115 3.32 -2.39 -41.74
C ALA A 115 3.83 -1.90 -43.11
N GLN A 116 3.17 -0.88 -43.64
CA GLN A 116 3.45 -0.31 -44.97
C GLN A 116 4.23 0.99 -44.90
N THR A 117 4.00 1.81 -43.86
CA THR A 117 4.63 3.12 -43.70
C THR A 117 5.22 3.29 -42.30
N LEU A 118 6.33 4.03 -42.23
CA LEU A 118 6.99 4.39 -40.97
C LEU A 118 6.65 5.83 -40.57
N ASP A 119 6.39 6.05 -39.28
CA ASP A 119 6.33 7.40 -38.72
C ASP A 119 7.67 8.16 -38.94
N PRO A 120 7.66 9.35 -39.57
CA PRO A 120 8.87 10.15 -39.79
C PRO A 120 9.71 10.41 -38.53
N ALA A 121 9.10 10.44 -37.34
CA ALA A 121 9.80 10.63 -36.07
C ALA A 121 10.77 9.47 -35.73
N LEU A 122 10.50 8.27 -36.23
CA LEU A 122 11.34 7.08 -36.03
C LEU A 122 12.51 6.99 -37.03
N GLY A 123 12.41 7.67 -38.17
CA GLY A 123 13.38 7.52 -39.26
C GLY A 123 14.85 7.77 -38.88
N LYS A 124 15.09 8.65 -37.89
CA LYS A 124 16.43 8.96 -37.38
C LYS A 124 16.98 7.92 -36.38
N GLN A 125 16.15 7.01 -35.90
CA GLN A 125 16.48 6.03 -34.86
C GLN A 125 16.73 4.64 -35.47
N THR A 126 17.68 4.53 -36.40
CA THR A 126 17.99 3.26 -37.09
C THR A 126 18.41 2.16 -36.11
N TRP A 127 19.06 2.52 -35.01
CA TRP A 127 19.42 1.60 -33.92
C TRP A 127 18.21 0.85 -33.34
N LEU A 128 17.04 1.51 -33.27
CA LEU A 128 15.82 0.90 -32.73
C LEU A 128 15.30 -0.20 -33.64
N ALA A 129 15.33 0.04 -34.96
CA ALA A 129 14.99 -0.97 -35.95
C ALA A 129 15.94 -2.18 -35.87
N ASP A 130 17.25 -1.93 -35.74
CA ASP A 130 18.25 -3.00 -35.63
C ASP A 130 18.03 -3.88 -34.39
N GLU A 131 17.67 -3.27 -33.25
CA GLU A 131 17.35 -4.01 -32.03
C GLU A 131 16.04 -4.79 -32.14
N LEU A 132 14.99 -4.22 -32.75
CA LEU A 132 13.72 -4.94 -33.00
C LEU A 132 13.93 -6.15 -33.92
N ILE A 133 14.74 -6.00 -34.96
CA ILE A 133 15.09 -7.13 -35.85
C ILE A 133 15.84 -8.21 -35.08
N ARG A 134 16.78 -7.82 -34.21
CA ARG A 134 17.59 -8.75 -33.42
C ARG A 134 16.76 -9.47 -32.36
N ALA A 135 15.87 -8.75 -31.69
CA ALA A 135 15.06 -9.20 -30.58
C ALA A 135 13.68 -9.72 -31.02
N ARG A 136 13.51 -10.10 -32.29
CA ARG A 136 12.26 -10.66 -32.81
C ARG A 136 11.82 -11.84 -31.94
N PRO A 137 10.61 -11.80 -31.34
CA PRO A 137 10.11 -12.92 -30.56
C PRO A 137 9.81 -14.12 -31.46
N PRO A 138 9.87 -15.38 -30.94
CA PRO A 138 9.58 -16.57 -31.73
C PRO A 138 8.18 -16.58 -32.37
N SER A 139 7.20 -15.94 -31.71
CA SER A 139 5.83 -15.78 -32.21
C SER A 139 5.70 -14.74 -33.33
N GLY A 140 6.74 -13.96 -33.60
CA GLY A 140 6.64 -12.74 -34.41
C GLY A 140 5.99 -11.58 -33.66
N TYR A 141 6.06 -10.39 -34.26
CA TYR A 141 5.35 -9.22 -33.75
C TYR A 141 3.88 -9.26 -34.16
N ALA A 142 3.02 -8.61 -33.38
CA ALA A 142 1.62 -8.45 -33.75
C ALA A 142 1.51 -7.53 -34.99
N PRO A 143 0.72 -7.89 -36.01
CA PRO A 143 0.48 -7.04 -37.16
C PRO A 143 -0.11 -5.69 -36.77
N VAL A 144 0.29 -4.61 -37.46
CA VAL A 144 -0.22 -3.26 -37.20
C VAL A 144 -1.45 -2.97 -38.08
N PRO A 145 -2.68 -2.91 -37.53
CA PRO A 145 -3.91 -2.86 -38.34
C PRO A 145 -4.04 -1.59 -39.20
N THR A 146 -3.44 -0.49 -38.76
CA THR A 146 -3.45 0.80 -39.48
C THR A 146 -2.47 0.83 -40.66
N GLY A 147 -1.58 -0.17 -40.77
CA GLY A 147 -0.50 -0.19 -41.76
C GLY A 147 0.61 0.82 -41.49
N VAL A 148 0.56 1.58 -40.38
CA VAL A 148 1.58 2.56 -40.00
C VAL A 148 2.29 2.12 -38.73
N LEU A 149 3.60 1.84 -38.81
CA LEU A 149 4.41 1.59 -37.62
C LEU A 149 4.74 2.92 -36.95
N ASP A 150 3.96 3.24 -35.91
CA ASP A 150 4.15 4.44 -35.11
C ASP A 150 5.17 4.24 -33.97
N ALA A 151 5.55 5.36 -33.36
CA ALA A 151 6.50 5.37 -32.25
C ALA A 151 6.02 4.58 -31.04
N GLU A 152 4.72 4.51 -30.76
CA GLU A 152 4.20 3.80 -29.60
C GLU A 152 4.31 2.28 -29.74
N VAL A 153 3.97 1.75 -30.91
CA VAL A 153 4.11 0.33 -31.24
C VAL A 153 5.58 -0.07 -31.26
N ALA A 154 6.44 0.69 -31.94
CA ALA A 154 7.86 0.37 -32.05
C ALA A 154 8.56 0.39 -30.67
N TRP A 155 8.32 1.43 -29.87
CA TRP A 155 8.87 1.51 -28.52
C TRP A 155 8.26 0.47 -27.58
N GLY A 156 6.97 0.19 -27.66
CA GLY A 156 6.34 -0.84 -26.83
C GLY A 156 6.90 -2.23 -27.09
N ALA A 157 7.13 -2.59 -28.36
CA ALA A 157 7.81 -3.83 -28.71
C ALA A 157 9.25 -3.86 -28.21
N PHE A 158 10.00 -2.77 -28.37
CA PHE A 158 11.38 -2.69 -27.88
C PHE A 158 11.46 -2.82 -26.34
N LEU A 159 10.63 -2.07 -25.62
CA LEU A 159 10.60 -2.10 -24.15
C LEU A 159 10.23 -3.50 -23.64
N ARG A 160 9.30 -4.18 -24.29
CA ARG A 160 8.90 -5.54 -23.93
C ARG A 160 9.98 -6.58 -24.20
N GLU A 161 10.46 -6.64 -25.44
CA GLU A 161 11.33 -7.74 -25.88
C GLU A 161 12.79 -7.54 -25.46
N VAL A 162 13.28 -6.29 -25.43
CA VAL A 162 14.68 -5.99 -25.10
C VAL A 162 14.85 -5.66 -23.62
N VAL A 163 13.99 -4.79 -23.06
CA VAL A 163 14.13 -4.29 -21.68
C VAL A 163 13.34 -5.14 -20.67
N GLY A 164 12.27 -5.81 -21.09
CA GLY A 164 11.38 -6.58 -20.21
C GLY A 164 10.28 -5.76 -19.52
N LEU A 165 10.00 -4.55 -20.01
CA LEU A 165 8.89 -3.69 -19.59
C LEU A 165 7.65 -4.02 -20.45
N GLY A 166 6.61 -4.58 -19.84
CA GLY A 166 5.46 -5.13 -20.60
C GLY A 166 4.60 -4.08 -21.30
N ASP A 167 4.51 -2.89 -20.70
CA ASP A 167 3.65 -1.79 -21.15
C ASP A 167 4.34 -0.90 -22.19
N ALA A 168 3.58 -0.43 -23.19
CA ALA A 168 4.09 0.49 -24.21
C ALA A 168 4.35 1.91 -23.68
N ARG A 169 3.64 2.29 -22.61
CA ARG A 169 3.81 3.53 -21.85
C ARG A 169 3.85 3.21 -20.36
N PRO A 170 4.97 2.65 -19.87
CA PRO A 170 5.07 2.30 -18.46
C PRO A 170 5.05 3.57 -17.61
N ASP A 171 4.24 3.54 -16.55
CA ASP A 171 4.26 4.56 -15.51
C ASP A 171 5.37 4.28 -14.49
N LEU A 172 5.55 5.18 -13.53
CA LEU A 172 6.59 5.04 -12.52
C LEU A 172 6.41 3.77 -11.65
N ARG A 173 5.17 3.39 -11.35
CA ARG A 173 4.88 2.18 -10.57
C ARG A 173 5.32 0.93 -11.31
N SER A 174 5.06 0.87 -12.62
CA SER A 174 5.46 -0.21 -13.51
C SER A 174 6.98 -0.29 -13.62
N LEU A 175 7.66 0.86 -13.68
CA LEU A 175 9.12 0.92 -13.68
C LEU A 175 9.73 0.39 -12.36
N LEU A 176 9.17 0.76 -11.20
CA LEU A 176 9.63 0.24 -9.91
C LEU A 176 9.40 -1.28 -9.81
N ARG A 177 8.22 -1.77 -10.19
CA ARG A 177 7.94 -3.23 -10.23
C ARG A 177 8.89 -3.98 -11.16
N TRP A 178 9.19 -3.41 -12.32
CA TRP A 178 10.16 -3.98 -13.26
C TRP A 178 11.54 -4.07 -12.63
N SER A 179 12.00 -3.02 -11.95
CA SER A 179 13.32 -2.99 -11.33
C SER A 179 13.51 -4.07 -10.25
N SER A 180 12.42 -4.50 -9.61
CA SER A 180 12.44 -5.56 -8.60
C SER A 180 12.48 -6.98 -9.18
N LYS A 181 12.26 -7.15 -10.49
CA LYS A 181 12.32 -8.47 -11.13
C LYS A 181 13.77 -8.91 -11.34
N ALA A 182 14.05 -10.17 -11.04
CA ALA A 182 15.38 -10.74 -11.22
C ALA A 182 15.89 -10.57 -12.68
N GLY A 183 17.08 -9.99 -12.82
CA GLY A 183 17.75 -9.80 -14.12
C GLY A 183 17.15 -8.72 -15.03
N ALA A 184 16.09 -8.02 -14.61
CA ALA A 184 15.45 -6.97 -15.41
C ALA A 184 16.41 -5.81 -15.71
N ALA A 185 17.04 -5.27 -14.66
CA ALA A 185 18.00 -4.18 -14.82
C ALA A 185 19.27 -4.60 -15.58
N SER A 186 19.70 -5.86 -15.45
CA SER A 186 20.88 -6.39 -16.15
C SER A 186 20.70 -6.34 -17.68
N ARG A 187 19.48 -6.55 -18.19
CA ARG A 187 19.18 -6.45 -19.63
C ARG A 187 19.41 -5.04 -20.16
N LEU A 188 18.99 -4.02 -19.40
CA LEU A 188 19.20 -2.63 -19.76
C LEU A 188 20.66 -2.21 -19.56
N ALA A 189 21.30 -2.65 -18.48
CA ALA A 189 22.70 -2.37 -18.20
C ALA A 189 23.63 -2.92 -19.31
N ALA A 190 23.30 -4.07 -19.90
CA ALA A 190 24.03 -4.67 -21.03
C ALA A 190 23.93 -3.87 -22.34
N GLN A 191 22.99 -2.93 -22.46
CA GLN A 191 22.85 -2.10 -23.67
C GLN A 191 23.93 -1.02 -23.78
N THR A 192 24.13 -0.48 -24.98
CA THR A 192 25.06 0.64 -25.19
C THR A 192 24.61 1.91 -24.47
N SER A 193 25.55 2.82 -24.18
CA SER A 193 25.25 4.10 -23.52
C SER A 193 24.29 4.99 -24.33
N ALA A 194 24.24 4.86 -25.65
CA ALA A 194 23.29 5.56 -26.51
C ALA A 194 21.87 5.01 -26.34
N VAL A 195 21.71 3.69 -26.34
CA VAL A 195 20.41 3.02 -26.12
C VAL A 195 19.87 3.31 -24.72
N ARG A 196 20.70 3.22 -23.68
CA ARG A 196 20.29 3.54 -22.31
C ARG A 196 19.78 4.97 -22.16
N ARG A 197 20.43 5.94 -22.83
CA ARG A 197 19.98 7.33 -22.86
C ARG A 197 18.63 7.48 -23.57
N ALA A 198 18.47 6.86 -24.75
CA ALA A 198 17.21 6.92 -25.48
C ALA A 198 16.04 6.28 -24.71
N VAL A 199 16.29 5.18 -24.00
CA VAL A 199 15.31 4.56 -23.10
C VAL A 199 14.96 5.48 -21.94
N ALA A 200 15.96 6.13 -21.33
CA ALA A 200 15.71 7.09 -20.26
C ALA A 200 14.88 8.28 -20.75
N ASP A 201 15.20 8.85 -21.92
CA ASP A 201 14.44 9.94 -22.53
C ASP A 201 12.98 9.53 -22.77
N ARG A 202 12.76 8.33 -23.35
CA ARG A 202 11.43 7.78 -23.58
C ARG A 202 10.63 7.58 -22.29
N LEU A 203 11.28 7.09 -21.23
CA LEU A 203 10.63 6.85 -19.94
C LEU A 203 10.37 8.14 -19.16
N VAL A 204 11.11 9.23 -19.42
CA VAL A 204 10.75 10.55 -18.86
C VAL A 204 9.39 11.01 -19.38
N ASP A 205 9.07 10.76 -20.64
CA ASP A 205 7.79 11.17 -21.23
C ASP A 205 6.59 10.40 -20.64
N SER A 206 6.76 9.13 -20.24
CA SER A 206 5.67 8.29 -19.71
C SER A 206 5.63 8.17 -18.19
N ALA A 207 6.78 8.00 -17.54
CA ALA A 207 6.92 7.79 -16.10
C ALA A 207 7.36 9.06 -15.33
N GLY A 208 7.62 10.15 -16.05
CA GLY A 208 8.04 11.44 -15.50
C GLY A 208 9.56 11.56 -15.30
N SER A 209 10.00 12.79 -14.99
CA SER A 209 11.43 13.16 -14.95
C SER A 209 12.28 12.35 -13.95
N VAL A 210 11.67 11.79 -12.91
CA VAL A 210 12.35 10.91 -11.94
C VAL A 210 12.83 9.58 -12.54
N ALA A 211 12.29 9.17 -13.69
CA ALA A 211 12.66 7.93 -14.36
C ALA A 211 14.17 7.81 -14.61
N ARG A 212 14.88 8.92 -14.90
CA ARG A 212 16.34 8.90 -15.08
C ARG A 212 17.08 8.43 -13.83
N ALA A 213 16.71 8.96 -12.66
CA ALA A 213 17.33 8.59 -11.39
C ALA A 213 17.00 7.14 -11.03
N VAL A 214 15.75 6.71 -11.24
CA VAL A 214 15.33 5.32 -11.04
C VAL A 214 16.13 4.35 -11.90
N LEU A 215 16.28 4.63 -13.19
CA LEU A 215 17.05 3.80 -14.12
C LEU A 215 18.53 3.75 -13.76
N HIS A 216 19.08 4.86 -13.25
CA HIS A 216 20.46 4.90 -12.78
C HIS A 216 20.66 3.93 -11.61
N VAL A 217 19.81 4.00 -10.58
CA VAL A 217 19.86 3.07 -9.43
C VAL A 217 19.60 1.64 -9.88
N ALA A 218 18.63 1.43 -10.79
CA ALA A 218 18.34 0.10 -11.31
C ALA A 218 19.55 -0.52 -12.00
N CYS A 219 20.28 0.24 -12.82
CA CYS A 219 21.42 -0.25 -13.59
C CYS A 219 22.75 -0.28 -12.82
N SER A 220 22.78 0.13 -11.55
CA SER A 220 23.97 0.06 -10.70
C SER A 220 24.05 -1.26 -9.92
N ASP A 221 25.11 -1.43 -9.15
CA ASP A 221 25.25 -2.49 -8.16
C ASP A 221 24.21 -2.41 -7.03
N ARG A 222 23.45 -1.30 -6.96
CA ARG A 222 22.38 -1.05 -5.99
C ARG A 222 20.98 -1.19 -6.57
N SER A 223 20.79 -2.05 -7.57
CA SER A 223 19.46 -2.30 -8.18
C SER A 223 18.35 -2.63 -7.17
N ALA A 224 18.69 -3.29 -6.06
CA ALA A 224 17.76 -3.62 -4.98
C ALA A 224 17.26 -2.38 -4.19
N ASP A 225 17.94 -1.23 -4.32
CA ASP A 225 17.64 0.00 -3.58
C ASP A 225 16.60 0.88 -4.28
N VAL A 226 16.15 0.53 -5.49
CA VAL A 226 15.21 1.34 -6.27
C VAL A 226 13.89 1.63 -5.52
N VAL A 227 13.29 0.60 -4.91
CA VAL A 227 12.08 0.77 -4.08
C VAL A 227 12.42 1.37 -2.70
N PRO A 228 13.43 0.88 -1.96
CA PRO A 228 13.87 1.48 -0.70
C PRO A 228 14.18 2.98 -0.76
N VAL A 229 14.85 3.46 -1.81
CA VAL A 229 15.12 4.88 -2.03
C VAL A 229 13.84 5.68 -2.15
N GLY A 230 12.85 5.18 -2.88
CA GLY A 230 11.53 5.80 -2.94
C GLY A 230 10.84 5.86 -1.58
N ILE A 231 10.93 4.79 -0.79
CA ILE A 231 10.39 4.78 0.59
C ILE A 231 11.08 5.85 1.45
N VAL A 232 12.39 6.00 1.36
CA VAL A 232 13.14 7.05 2.09
C VAL A 232 12.80 8.45 1.57
N ALA A 233 12.50 8.60 0.28
CA ALA A 233 12.12 9.88 -0.33
C ALA A 233 10.84 10.46 0.28
N GLU A 234 9.95 9.64 0.85
CA GLU A 234 8.78 10.10 1.61
C GLU A 234 9.17 11.08 2.72
N LEU A 235 10.19 10.70 3.50
CA LEU A 235 10.68 11.45 4.64
C LEU A 235 11.47 12.67 4.19
N LEU A 236 12.31 12.52 3.16
CA LEU A 236 13.23 13.57 2.72
C LEU A 236 12.54 14.71 1.97
N PHE A 237 11.43 14.44 1.26
CA PHE A 237 10.77 15.42 0.39
C PHE A 237 9.35 15.82 0.85
N ALA A 238 8.98 15.52 2.11
CA ALA A 238 7.74 15.98 2.73
C ALA A 238 7.66 17.53 2.80
N SER A 239 6.44 18.10 2.73
CA SER A 239 6.20 19.56 2.67
C SER A 239 6.56 20.34 3.92
N SER A 240 6.56 19.69 5.08
CA SER A 240 6.62 20.36 6.38
C SER A 240 8.04 20.70 6.88
N PHE A 241 9.09 20.43 6.10
CA PHE A 241 10.47 20.41 6.64
C PHE A 241 11.50 21.07 5.72
N GLU A 242 11.12 22.17 5.09
CA GLU A 242 11.99 22.91 4.18
C GLU A 242 13.25 23.46 4.87
N GLU A 243 13.17 23.72 6.18
CA GLU A 243 14.20 24.40 6.97
C GLU A 243 15.05 23.45 7.84
N ASP A 244 14.77 22.15 7.84
CA ASP A 244 15.49 21.18 8.67
C ASP A 244 16.85 20.80 8.03
N ALA A 245 17.93 21.39 8.54
CA ALA A 245 19.28 21.25 7.99
C ALA A 245 19.77 19.80 7.89
N SER A 246 19.34 18.92 8.81
CA SER A 246 19.72 17.51 8.78
C SER A 246 19.00 16.75 7.66
N ILE A 247 17.73 17.08 7.38
CA ILE A 247 16.99 16.54 6.23
C ILE A 247 17.61 17.01 4.92
N GLN A 248 17.95 18.31 4.80
CA GLN A 248 18.63 18.83 3.60
C GLN A 248 19.99 18.14 3.38
N THR A 249 20.76 17.93 4.44
CA THR A 249 22.01 17.16 4.37
C THR A 249 21.75 15.71 3.93
N GLY A 250 20.65 15.09 4.37
CA GLY A 250 20.21 13.77 3.92
C GLY A 250 19.87 13.72 2.44
N VAL A 251 19.19 14.75 1.91
CA VAL A 251 18.91 14.90 0.47
C VAL A 251 20.20 14.98 -0.33
N VAL A 252 21.18 15.79 0.10
CA VAL A 252 22.49 15.88 -0.57
C VAL A 252 23.24 14.55 -0.55
N ARG A 253 23.16 13.79 0.55
CA ARG A 253 23.76 12.45 0.65
C ARG A 253 23.06 11.40 -0.20
N LEU A 254 21.82 11.65 -0.63
CA LEU A 254 21.11 10.79 -1.56
C LEU A 254 21.65 10.94 -2.99
N GLU A 255 22.08 12.13 -3.41
CA GLU A 255 22.48 12.42 -4.79
C GLU A 255 23.57 11.48 -5.35
N PRO A 256 24.64 11.12 -4.61
CA PRO A 256 25.63 10.15 -5.11
C PRO A 256 25.02 8.79 -5.44
N LEU A 257 24.00 8.36 -4.68
CA LEU A 257 23.29 7.09 -4.94
C LEU A 257 22.46 7.17 -6.22
N LEU A 258 22.08 8.37 -6.63
CA LEU A 258 21.32 8.66 -7.83
C LEU A 258 22.22 9.03 -9.02
N GLY A 259 23.54 8.87 -8.91
CA GLY A 259 24.47 9.25 -9.97
C GLY A 259 24.64 10.75 -10.13
N GLY A 260 24.51 11.51 -9.04
CA GLY A 260 24.60 12.97 -9.02
C GLY A 260 23.31 13.69 -9.41
N HIS A 261 22.19 12.97 -9.57
CA HIS A 261 20.90 13.60 -9.84
C HIS A 261 20.34 14.24 -8.57
N ALA A 262 20.33 15.56 -8.51
CA ALA A 262 19.60 16.32 -7.50
C ALA A 262 18.09 16.25 -7.81
N LEU A 263 17.34 15.54 -6.96
CA LEU A 263 15.89 15.43 -7.12
C LEU A 263 15.20 16.72 -6.67
N SER A 264 14.29 17.22 -7.51
CA SER A 264 13.33 18.21 -7.05
C SER A 264 12.33 17.58 -6.07
N ARG A 265 11.67 18.40 -5.26
CA ARG A 265 10.62 17.93 -4.33
C ARG A 265 9.50 17.18 -5.04
N ARG A 266 9.10 17.65 -6.23
CA ARG A 266 8.06 17.00 -7.03
C ARG A 266 8.50 15.59 -7.42
N GLU A 267 9.76 15.42 -7.83
CA GLU A 267 10.31 14.12 -8.20
C GLU A 267 10.44 13.17 -7.00
N GLY A 268 10.98 13.67 -5.88
CA GLY A 268 11.09 12.91 -4.64
C GLY A 268 9.73 12.41 -4.14
N ARG A 269 8.70 13.26 -4.16
CA ARG A 269 7.33 12.86 -3.79
C ARG A 269 6.71 11.86 -4.77
N ALA A 270 6.92 12.04 -6.07
CA ALA A 270 6.42 11.10 -7.08
C ALA A 270 7.03 9.70 -6.89
N TRP A 271 8.35 9.64 -6.62
CA TRP A 271 9.02 8.37 -6.30
C TRP A 271 8.48 7.77 -5.01
N ALA A 272 8.31 8.57 -3.96
CA ALA A 272 7.75 8.12 -2.69
C ALA A 272 6.35 7.53 -2.84
N GLU A 273 5.46 8.21 -3.57
CA GLU A 273 4.11 7.71 -3.82
C GLU A 273 4.11 6.38 -4.59
N ALA A 274 4.90 6.29 -5.67
CA ALA A 274 5.01 5.07 -6.45
C ALA A 274 5.60 3.91 -5.63
N ALA A 275 6.64 4.17 -4.84
CA ALA A 275 7.28 3.16 -4.00
C ALA A 275 6.34 2.64 -2.90
N ARG A 276 5.58 3.54 -2.25
CA ARG A 276 4.52 3.15 -1.30
C ARG A 276 3.47 2.25 -1.96
N ALA A 277 2.99 2.62 -3.14
CA ALA A 277 2.00 1.83 -3.86
C ALA A 277 2.52 0.44 -4.26
N VAL A 278 3.79 0.34 -4.67
CA VAL A 278 4.43 -0.94 -5.01
C VAL A 278 4.64 -1.80 -3.76
N ALA A 279 5.12 -1.22 -2.65
CA ALA A 279 5.31 -1.94 -1.40
C ALA A 279 3.98 -2.42 -0.80
N ALA A 280 2.93 -1.58 -0.82
CA ALA A 280 1.59 -1.99 -0.39
C ALA A 280 1.02 -3.13 -1.24
N GLY A 281 1.15 -3.06 -2.57
CA GLY A 281 0.70 -4.13 -3.45
C GLY A 281 1.43 -5.47 -3.24
N ALA A 282 2.71 -5.42 -2.86
CA ALA A 282 3.48 -6.62 -2.52
C ALA A 282 3.01 -7.27 -1.21
N GLU A 283 2.62 -6.47 -0.21
CA GLU A 283 2.03 -6.99 1.02
C GLU A 283 0.67 -7.67 0.80
N GLU A 284 -0.12 -7.18 -0.16
CA GLU A 284 -1.45 -7.72 -0.48
C GLU A 284 -1.39 -8.99 -1.34
N SER A 285 -0.32 -9.21 -2.09
CA SER A 285 -0.20 -10.27 -3.12
C SER A 285 0.67 -11.48 -2.68
N ASP A 286 0.70 -11.80 -1.38
CA ASP A 286 1.52 -12.87 -0.75
C ASP A 286 3.06 -12.73 -0.87
N ASP A 287 3.59 -11.61 -1.38
CA ASP A 287 5.04 -11.33 -1.40
C ASP A 287 5.47 -10.46 -0.18
N VAL A 288 4.95 -10.83 0.98
CA VAL A 288 5.19 -10.13 2.26
C VAL A 288 6.68 -10.11 2.62
N ALA A 289 7.41 -11.16 2.24
CA ALA A 289 8.85 -11.26 2.48
C ALA A 289 9.64 -10.19 1.71
N LEU A 290 9.29 -9.92 0.44
CA LEU A 290 9.92 -8.90 -0.38
C LEU A 290 9.61 -7.49 0.15
N ALA A 291 8.34 -7.21 0.49
CA ALA A 291 7.96 -5.95 1.10
C ALA A 291 8.73 -5.70 2.41
N GLY A 292 8.81 -6.72 3.28
CA GLY A 292 9.61 -6.68 4.50
C GLY A 292 11.10 -6.43 4.25
N ALA A 293 11.67 -6.99 3.17
CA ALA A 293 13.06 -6.74 2.77
C ALA A 293 13.26 -5.29 2.32
N TRP A 294 12.31 -4.70 1.59
CA TRP A 294 12.37 -3.29 1.20
C TRP A 294 12.33 -2.35 2.40
N TYR A 295 11.45 -2.60 3.38
CA TYR A 295 11.41 -1.77 4.59
C TYR A 295 12.70 -1.85 5.40
N ARG A 296 13.24 -3.07 5.63
CA ARG A 296 14.53 -3.23 6.32
C ARG A 296 15.65 -2.51 5.58
N ARG A 297 15.67 -2.59 4.25
CA ARG A 297 16.69 -1.91 3.45
C ARG A 297 16.53 -0.39 3.50
N ALA A 298 15.30 0.11 3.46
CA ALA A 298 15.00 1.53 3.60
C ALA A 298 15.45 2.08 4.96
N GLU A 299 15.26 1.32 6.05
CA GLU A 299 15.76 1.71 7.37
C GLU A 299 17.29 1.76 7.42
N ALA A 300 17.99 0.81 6.79
CA ALA A 300 19.44 0.87 6.65
C ALA A 300 19.90 2.09 5.82
N LEU A 301 19.14 2.48 4.79
CA LEU A 301 19.42 3.71 4.04
C LEU A 301 19.25 4.96 4.91
N LEU A 302 18.32 4.98 5.89
CA LEU A 302 18.22 6.10 6.83
C LEU A 302 19.49 6.27 7.67
N ASP A 303 20.17 5.17 8.02
CA ASP A 303 21.45 5.19 8.72
C ASP A 303 22.58 5.74 7.83
N GLU A 304 22.67 5.25 6.59
CA GLU A 304 23.65 5.72 5.60
C GLU A 304 23.53 7.23 5.34
N LEU A 305 22.30 7.72 5.24
CA LEU A 305 22.00 9.14 5.02
C LEU A 305 22.08 9.98 6.32
N LYS A 306 22.22 9.32 7.47
CA LYS A 306 22.20 9.88 8.84
C LYS A 306 20.93 10.68 9.16
N VAL A 307 19.78 10.15 8.74
CA VAL A 307 18.45 10.70 9.01
C VAL A 307 17.56 9.73 9.82
N ARG A 308 18.15 8.71 10.44
CA ARG A 308 17.44 7.72 11.27
C ARG A 308 16.52 8.34 12.33
N ALA A 309 16.96 9.41 13.00
CA ALA A 309 16.18 10.10 14.04
C ALA A 309 14.84 10.68 13.53
N TYR A 310 14.68 10.80 12.22
CA TYR A 310 13.48 11.35 11.58
C TYR A 310 12.50 10.27 11.12
N ALA A 311 12.77 8.97 11.36
CA ALA A 311 11.93 7.87 10.88
C ALA A 311 10.48 7.97 11.37
N HIS A 312 10.23 8.58 12.55
CA HIS A 312 8.90 8.89 13.08
C HIS A 312 8.02 9.68 12.11
N ARG A 313 8.60 10.30 11.07
CA ARG A 313 7.89 11.03 10.03
C ARG A 313 7.36 10.13 8.90
N SER A 314 7.87 8.91 8.75
CA SER A 314 7.34 7.95 7.79
C SER A 314 6.05 7.31 8.31
N ASP A 315 5.07 7.14 7.43
CA ASP A 315 3.81 6.43 7.72
C ASP A 315 3.89 4.93 7.40
N VAL A 316 4.98 4.47 6.77
CA VAL A 316 5.10 3.10 6.26
C VAL A 316 6.23 2.28 6.89
N LEU A 317 7.27 2.93 7.43
CA LEU A 317 8.43 2.27 8.02
C LEU A 317 8.14 1.76 9.45
N PRO A 318 8.45 0.48 9.77
CA PRO A 318 8.32 -0.04 11.13
C PRO A 318 9.07 0.79 12.20
N LEU A 319 10.28 1.25 11.92
CA LEU A 319 11.03 2.14 12.79
C LEU A 319 10.30 3.47 13.07
N GLY A 320 9.53 3.97 12.09
CA GLY A 320 8.71 5.16 12.28
C GLY A 320 7.60 4.95 13.29
N PHE A 321 6.99 3.77 13.32
CA PHE A 321 6.01 3.38 14.33
C PHE A 321 6.63 3.35 15.74
N GLU A 322 7.76 2.67 15.92
CA GLU A 322 8.41 2.58 17.24
C GLU A 322 8.89 3.95 17.74
N GLN A 323 9.42 4.82 16.86
CA GLN A 323 9.75 6.18 17.29
C GLN A 323 8.50 7.02 17.64
N ARG A 324 7.35 6.81 16.99
CA ARG A 324 6.08 7.46 17.40
C ARG A 324 5.61 6.96 18.76
N VAL A 325 5.78 5.67 19.05
CA VAL A 325 5.53 5.08 20.37
C VAL A 325 6.44 5.73 21.43
N GLU A 326 7.74 5.83 21.15
CA GLU A 326 8.72 6.45 22.03
C GLU A 326 8.38 7.92 22.31
N ARG A 327 7.99 8.68 21.28
CA ARG A 327 7.56 10.08 21.45
C ARG A 327 6.30 10.23 22.30
N LEU A 328 5.32 9.32 22.16
CA LEU A 328 4.16 9.30 23.05
C LEU A 328 4.58 9.01 24.49
N ALA A 329 5.50 8.06 24.69
CA ALA A 329 6.01 7.72 26.01
C ALA A 329 6.70 8.92 26.68
N HIS A 330 7.59 9.61 25.96
CA HIS A 330 8.25 10.82 26.45
C HIS A 330 7.26 11.95 26.73
N ALA A 331 6.30 12.21 25.84
CA ALA A 331 5.31 13.26 26.09
C ALA A 331 4.46 13.00 27.35
N LEU A 332 4.08 11.75 27.61
CA LEU A 332 3.38 11.37 28.85
C LEU A 332 4.30 11.47 30.08
N GLN A 333 5.57 11.10 29.94
CA GLN A 333 6.57 11.15 31.00
C GLN A 333 6.86 12.60 31.42
N ASP A 334 7.10 13.47 30.44
CA ASP A 334 7.36 14.90 30.63
C ASP A 334 6.16 15.58 31.31
N TRP A 335 4.95 15.25 30.88
CA TRP A 335 3.72 15.75 31.52
C TRP A 335 3.61 15.32 32.99
N LEU A 336 3.89 14.03 33.29
CA LEU A 336 3.90 13.53 34.67
C LEU A 336 4.96 14.21 35.54
N GLU A 337 6.14 14.50 34.98
CA GLU A 337 7.22 15.18 35.69
C GLU A 337 6.93 16.66 35.92
N ALA A 338 6.30 17.32 34.95
CA ALA A 338 5.87 18.71 35.10
C ALA A 338 4.78 18.88 36.16
N GLY A 339 4.02 17.82 36.48
CA GLY A 339 3.00 17.81 37.53
C GLY A 339 1.85 18.78 37.28
N THR A 340 1.64 19.19 36.02
CA THR A 340 0.63 20.20 35.68
C THR A 340 -0.75 19.58 35.47
N LYS A 341 -1.79 20.37 35.73
CA LYS A 341 -3.18 20.04 35.33
C LYS A 341 -3.50 20.46 33.88
N ALA A 342 -2.51 20.88 33.09
CA ALA A 342 -2.71 21.21 31.68
C ALA A 342 -2.97 19.96 30.84
N VAL A 343 -3.66 20.12 29.70
CA VAL A 343 -3.92 19.02 28.75
C VAL A 343 -2.57 18.55 28.22
N PRO A 344 -2.31 17.23 28.14
CA PRO A 344 -1.06 16.74 27.59
C PRO A 344 -1.09 16.84 26.05
N ASP A 345 -1.14 18.07 25.52
CA ASP A 345 -1.33 18.37 24.09
C ASP A 345 -0.28 17.67 23.22
N GLU A 346 0.98 17.62 23.68
CA GLU A 346 2.05 16.89 23.01
C GLU A 346 1.79 15.38 22.97
N ALA A 347 1.23 14.81 24.04
CA ALA A 347 0.88 13.39 24.08
C ALA A 347 -0.33 13.08 23.20
N GLU A 348 -1.33 13.97 23.16
CA GLU A 348 -2.48 13.84 22.26
C GLU A 348 -2.05 13.90 20.79
N GLN A 349 -1.17 14.84 20.45
CA GLN A 349 -0.60 14.95 19.11
C GLN A 349 0.29 13.75 18.77
N ALA A 350 1.08 13.24 19.73
CA ALA A 350 1.90 12.04 19.54
C ALA A 350 1.03 10.80 19.28
N TYR A 351 -0.06 10.63 20.04
CA TYR A 351 -1.03 9.55 19.80
C TYR A 351 -1.75 9.69 18.46
N LYS A 352 -2.15 10.91 18.08
CA LYS A 352 -2.74 11.16 16.76
C LYS A 352 -1.80 10.71 15.65
N MET A 353 -0.52 11.09 15.71
CA MET A 353 0.49 10.63 14.76
C MET A 353 0.68 9.11 14.81
N LEU A 354 0.70 8.50 16.00
CA LEU A 354 0.81 7.05 16.16
C LEU A 354 -0.37 6.32 15.50
N SER A 355 -1.60 6.78 15.72
CA SER A 355 -2.84 6.20 15.18
C SER A 355 -2.98 6.32 13.66
N GLN A 356 -2.36 7.32 13.05
CA GLN A 356 -2.32 7.51 11.60
C GLN A 356 -1.33 6.59 10.89
N HIS A 357 -0.36 6.03 11.63
CA HIS A 357 0.65 5.16 11.05
C HIS A 357 0.02 3.88 10.50
N ARG A 358 0.50 3.39 9.35
CA ARG A 358 -0.09 2.22 8.66
C ARG A 358 -0.15 0.96 9.55
N VAL A 359 0.87 0.76 10.38
CA VAL A 359 0.97 -0.37 11.33
C VAL A 359 -0.10 -0.34 12.42
N ALA A 360 -0.67 0.83 12.74
CA ALA A 360 -1.68 0.96 13.80
C ALA A 360 -2.91 0.07 13.59
N ARG A 361 -3.26 -0.24 12.34
CA ARG A 361 -4.37 -1.15 12.02
C ARG A 361 -4.11 -2.60 12.41
N ARG A 362 -2.85 -3.04 12.41
CA ARG A 362 -2.43 -4.39 12.82
C ARG A 362 -2.23 -4.45 14.34
N GLU A 363 -1.79 -3.34 14.94
CA GLU A 363 -1.49 -3.20 16.37
C GLU A 363 -2.67 -2.61 17.19
N ARG A 364 -3.91 -3.04 16.92
CA ARG A 364 -5.12 -2.45 17.53
C ARG A 364 -5.10 -2.46 19.06
N ALA A 365 -4.70 -3.59 19.66
CA ALA A 365 -4.64 -3.72 21.11
C ALA A 365 -3.62 -2.75 21.74
N ARG A 366 -2.48 -2.51 21.06
CA ARG A 366 -1.47 -1.55 21.51
C ARG A 366 -1.98 -0.11 21.44
N LEU A 367 -2.72 0.21 20.38
CA LEU A 367 -3.37 1.52 20.19
C LEU A 367 -4.48 1.77 21.22
N GLN A 368 -5.27 0.74 21.56
CA GLN A 368 -6.28 0.83 22.61
C GLN A 368 -5.64 1.12 23.98
N ARG A 369 -4.53 0.46 24.33
CA ARG A 369 -3.77 0.79 25.55
C ARG A 369 -3.25 2.23 25.54
N ALA A 370 -2.69 2.69 24.42
CA ALA A 370 -2.25 4.07 24.27
C ALA A 370 -3.38 5.08 24.44
N GLU A 371 -4.57 4.77 23.92
CA GLU A 371 -5.76 5.59 24.13
C GLU A 371 -6.20 5.62 25.60
N MET A 372 -6.20 4.46 26.26
CA MET A 372 -6.51 4.36 27.69
C MET A 372 -5.53 5.16 28.54
N ALA A 373 -4.24 5.16 28.20
CA ALA A 373 -3.23 5.98 28.87
C ALA A 373 -3.56 7.48 28.76
N LEU A 374 -3.94 7.98 27.58
CA LEU A 374 -4.35 9.38 27.42
C LEU A 374 -5.63 9.72 28.19
N ARG A 375 -6.64 8.84 28.15
CA ARG A 375 -7.87 9.05 28.91
C ARG A 375 -7.59 9.05 30.41
N LEU A 376 -6.70 8.18 30.89
CA LEU A 376 -6.27 8.16 32.29
C LEU A 376 -5.49 9.43 32.66
N ALA A 377 -4.61 9.91 31.79
CA ALA A 377 -3.92 11.19 31.97
C ALA A 377 -4.91 12.36 32.05
N ARG A 378 -5.96 12.38 31.19
CA ARG A 378 -7.04 13.37 31.27
C ARG A 378 -7.80 13.29 32.60
N TRP A 379 -8.13 12.09 33.06
CA TRP A 379 -8.81 11.89 34.34
C TRP A 379 -7.97 12.37 35.53
N LEU A 380 -6.65 12.12 35.53
CA LEU A 380 -5.74 12.56 36.58
C LEU A 380 -5.66 14.09 36.74
N ARG A 381 -6.09 14.85 35.74
CA ARG A 381 -6.15 16.32 35.78
C ARG A 381 -7.41 16.85 36.43
N LEU A 382 -8.48 16.05 36.45
CA LEU A 382 -9.73 16.45 37.09
C LEU A 382 -9.47 16.69 38.57
N ASP A 383 -10.18 17.65 39.14
CA ASP A 383 -10.09 17.90 40.57
C ASP A 383 -10.48 16.63 41.35
N ASP A 384 -9.89 16.48 42.53
CA ASP A 384 -10.29 15.41 43.45
C ASP A 384 -11.77 15.60 43.79
N ALA A 385 -12.47 14.48 44.04
CA ALA A 385 -13.88 14.53 44.38
C ALA A 385 -14.08 15.34 45.67
N ASP A 386 -15.22 16.02 45.78
CA ASP A 386 -15.58 16.75 47.00
C ASP A 386 -15.58 15.81 48.20
N GLU A 387 -14.83 16.16 49.26
CA GLU A 387 -14.76 15.39 50.50
C GLU A 387 -16.15 15.27 51.15
N ALA A 388 -17.00 16.29 50.99
CA ALA A 388 -18.36 16.32 51.51
C ALA A 388 -19.37 15.53 50.66
N ALA A 389 -18.95 14.89 49.57
CA ALA A 389 -19.84 14.13 48.69
C ALA A 389 -20.54 12.98 49.43
N SER A 390 -21.86 12.89 49.21
CA SER A 390 -22.70 11.79 49.68
C SER A 390 -22.32 10.45 49.03
N LEU A 391 -22.77 9.34 49.63
CA LEU A 391 -22.57 8.01 49.04
C LEU A 391 -23.11 7.92 47.61
N ALA A 392 -24.27 8.54 47.35
CA ALA A 392 -24.91 8.54 46.03
C ALA A 392 -24.06 9.26 44.97
N GLU A 393 -23.47 10.41 45.33
CA GLU A 393 -22.57 11.16 44.45
C GLU A 393 -21.27 10.38 44.19
N ARG A 394 -20.71 9.72 45.22
CA ARG A 394 -19.51 8.90 45.07
C ARG A 394 -19.77 7.67 44.19
N ALA A 395 -20.91 7.00 44.36
CA ALA A 395 -21.32 5.88 43.52
C ALA A 395 -21.49 6.30 42.05
N ARG A 396 -22.20 7.41 41.80
CA ARG A 396 -22.35 7.98 40.44
C ARG A 396 -21.02 8.39 39.82
N SER A 397 -20.12 8.99 40.61
CA SER A 397 -18.78 9.35 40.17
C SER A 397 -17.97 8.11 39.77
N TYR A 398 -18.05 7.03 40.57
CA TYR A 398 -17.41 5.77 40.23
C TYR A 398 -17.98 5.16 38.95
N GLU A 399 -19.30 5.11 38.80
CA GLU A 399 -19.92 4.59 37.58
C GLU A 399 -19.50 5.41 36.35
N ARG A 400 -19.53 6.74 36.44
CA ARG A 400 -19.20 7.66 35.35
C ARG A 400 -17.73 7.57 34.93
N ASP A 401 -16.82 7.65 35.89
CA ASP A 401 -15.38 7.81 35.63
C ASP A 401 -14.54 6.66 36.22
N GLY A 402 -14.76 6.31 37.50
CA GLY A 402 -13.91 5.38 38.25
C GLY A 402 -13.85 3.96 37.67
N ALA A 403 -14.96 3.44 37.15
CA ALA A 403 -15.02 2.14 36.51
C ALA A 403 -14.16 2.07 35.25
N PHE A 404 -14.12 3.16 34.47
CA PHE A 404 -13.21 3.29 33.33
C PHE A 404 -11.75 3.35 33.80
N VAL A 405 -11.46 4.09 34.87
CA VAL A 405 -10.11 4.18 35.44
C VAL A 405 -9.59 2.81 35.88
N ASP A 406 -10.42 2.01 36.54
CA ASP A 406 -10.03 0.66 36.96
C ASP A 406 -9.77 -0.25 35.75
N ARG A 407 -10.60 -0.19 34.70
CA ARG A 407 -10.34 -0.88 33.43
C ARG A 407 -9.02 -0.44 32.79
N ALA A 408 -8.78 0.87 32.73
CA ALA A 408 -7.53 1.43 32.19
C ALA A 408 -6.32 0.95 32.99
N ARG A 409 -6.40 0.95 34.33
CA ARG A 409 -5.33 0.44 35.20
C ARG A 409 -5.01 -1.02 34.93
N THR A 410 -6.02 -1.88 34.79
CA THR A 410 -5.83 -3.30 34.45
C THR A 410 -5.17 -3.48 33.08
N GLN A 411 -5.63 -2.77 32.05
CA GLN A 411 -5.07 -2.90 30.70
C GLN A 411 -3.65 -2.36 30.59
N LEU A 412 -3.35 -1.22 31.22
CA LEU A 412 -2.01 -0.64 31.25
C LEU A 412 -1.04 -1.44 32.11
N GLY A 413 -1.54 -2.14 33.15
CA GLY A 413 -0.75 -3.05 33.99
C GLY A 413 -0.13 -4.22 33.23
N ALA A 414 -0.66 -4.58 32.06
CA ALA A 414 -0.05 -5.56 31.16
C ALA A 414 1.25 -5.05 30.50
N GLY A 415 1.50 -3.73 30.53
CA GLY A 415 2.69 -3.10 29.99
C GLY A 415 2.71 -2.96 28.47
N ASP A 416 3.93 -2.80 27.93
CA ASP A 416 4.20 -2.74 26.50
C ASP A 416 5.57 -3.35 26.18
N ALA A 417 5.79 -3.78 24.93
CA ALA A 417 7.10 -4.26 24.49
C ALA A 417 8.15 -3.15 24.43
N HIS A 418 7.74 -1.89 24.21
CA HIS A 418 8.65 -0.75 24.18
C HIS A 418 8.96 -0.27 25.61
N PRO A 419 10.23 -0.30 26.07
CA PRO A 419 10.58 -0.05 27.48
C PRO A 419 10.12 1.31 28.01
N ALA A 420 10.29 2.38 27.22
CA ALA A 420 9.86 3.73 27.62
C ALA A 420 8.33 3.82 27.83
N LEU A 421 7.55 3.16 26.97
CA LEU A 421 6.09 3.17 27.06
C LEU A 421 5.62 2.33 28.25
N ALA A 422 6.23 1.16 28.47
CA ALA A 422 5.95 0.33 29.63
C ALA A 422 6.24 1.06 30.95
N ALA A 423 7.36 1.79 31.04
CA ALA A 423 7.72 2.56 32.22
C ALA A 423 6.71 3.66 32.54
N VAL A 424 6.29 4.44 31.53
CA VAL A 424 5.31 5.53 31.75
C VAL A 424 3.92 4.98 32.08
N TYR A 425 3.53 3.83 31.51
CA TYR A 425 2.30 3.13 31.89
C TYR A 425 2.31 2.73 33.38
N GLY A 426 3.42 2.17 33.87
CA GLY A 426 3.57 1.85 35.28
C GLY A 426 3.36 3.09 36.18
N ARG A 427 4.00 4.21 35.84
CA ARG A 427 3.83 5.48 36.60
C ARG A 427 2.40 6.01 36.59
N LEU A 428 1.72 5.94 35.44
CA LEU A 428 0.30 6.32 35.33
C LEU A 428 -0.59 5.44 36.22
N VAL A 429 -0.38 4.13 36.17
CA VAL A 429 -1.11 3.15 36.99
C VAL A 429 -0.87 3.40 38.48
N ASP A 430 0.36 3.63 38.90
CA ASP A 430 0.70 3.91 40.29
C ASP A 430 0.05 5.21 40.79
N THR A 431 0.10 6.26 39.97
CA THR A 431 -0.48 7.57 40.30
C THR A 431 -2.01 7.47 40.41
N ALA A 432 -2.64 6.80 39.45
CA ALA A 432 -4.08 6.55 39.48
C ALA A 432 -4.51 5.67 40.65
N THR A 433 -3.70 4.65 40.97
CA THR A 433 -3.94 3.77 42.12
C THR A 433 -3.96 4.56 43.42
N LYS A 434 -2.97 5.45 43.66
CA LYS A 434 -2.94 6.30 44.86
C LYS A 434 -4.18 7.19 45.01
N ARG A 435 -4.75 7.68 43.90
CA ARG A 435 -6.00 8.45 43.94
C ARG A 435 -7.20 7.54 44.19
N ARG A 436 -7.32 6.42 43.47
CA ARG A 436 -8.41 5.46 43.63
C ARG A 436 -8.48 4.87 45.03
N GLU A 437 -7.35 4.60 45.68
CA GLU A 437 -7.34 4.09 47.05
C GLU A 437 -7.89 5.11 48.07
N ARG A 438 -7.61 6.42 47.88
CA ARG A 438 -8.23 7.49 48.69
C ARG A 438 -9.73 7.52 48.47
N GLU A 439 -10.17 7.54 47.21
CA GLU A 439 -11.59 7.52 46.85
C GLU A 439 -12.31 6.26 47.39
N ASN A 440 -11.65 5.10 47.42
CA ASN A 440 -12.18 3.86 47.99
C ASN A 440 -12.35 3.94 49.51
N GLN A 441 -11.39 4.53 50.22
CA GLN A 441 -11.47 4.75 51.67
C GLN A 441 -12.63 5.69 52.03
N ASP A 442 -12.76 6.78 51.28
CA ASP A 442 -13.87 7.72 51.47
C ASP A 442 -15.22 7.06 51.15
N PHE A 443 -15.31 6.29 50.06
CA PHE A 443 -16.51 5.54 49.72
C PHE A 443 -16.89 4.56 50.84
N GLY A 444 -15.90 3.83 51.39
CA GLY A 444 -16.12 2.92 52.51
C GLY A 444 -16.62 3.64 53.77
N THR A 445 -16.10 4.84 54.05
CA THR A 445 -16.56 5.69 55.16
C THR A 445 -18.00 6.16 54.95
N ALA A 446 -18.33 6.66 53.76
CA ALA A 446 -19.68 7.07 53.40
C ALA A 446 -20.68 5.89 53.44
N LEU A 447 -20.25 4.70 53.00
CA LEU A 447 -21.04 3.48 53.02
C LEU A 447 -21.36 3.05 54.45
N SER A 448 -20.36 3.08 55.34
CA SER A 448 -20.54 2.80 56.77
C SER A 448 -21.56 3.75 57.41
N GLY A 449 -21.45 5.05 57.14
CA GLY A 449 -22.40 6.05 57.63
C GLY A 449 -23.83 5.84 57.10
N TRP A 450 -23.96 5.52 55.81
CA TRP A 450 -25.26 5.23 55.20
C TRP A 450 -25.93 4.00 55.81
N LEU A 451 -25.18 2.92 56.04
CA LEU A 451 -25.70 1.71 56.69
C LEU A 451 -26.14 2.00 58.14
N ALA A 452 -25.37 2.80 58.88
CA ALA A 452 -25.72 3.20 60.24
C ALA A 452 -27.00 4.05 60.30
N SER A 453 -27.33 4.78 59.23
CA SER A 453 -28.58 5.55 59.08
C SER A 453 -29.79 4.71 58.60
N GLY A 454 -29.64 3.39 58.50
CA GLY A 454 -30.69 2.48 58.06
C GLY A 454 -30.93 2.47 56.55
N GLY A 455 -29.96 2.92 55.74
CA GLY A 455 -30.03 2.81 54.28
C GLY A 455 -31.03 3.74 53.60
N SER A 456 -31.48 4.80 54.27
CA SER A 456 -32.63 5.63 53.85
C SER A 456 -32.29 6.82 52.95
N ALA A 457 -31.03 6.98 52.52
CA ALA A 457 -30.63 8.14 51.72
C ALA A 457 -31.13 8.08 50.26
N ASN A 458 -31.69 9.20 49.78
CA ASN A 458 -32.12 9.36 48.39
C ASN A 458 -30.95 9.21 47.40
N GLY A 459 -31.22 8.58 46.25
CA GLY A 459 -30.28 8.48 45.14
C GLY A 459 -29.39 7.24 45.15
N ILE A 460 -29.68 6.25 46.01
CA ILE A 460 -29.11 4.90 45.98
C ILE A 460 -30.24 3.89 46.03
N LEU A 461 -30.06 2.77 45.33
CA LEU A 461 -30.99 1.65 45.32
C LEU A 461 -30.36 0.44 46.04
N PRO A 462 -30.88 0.03 47.20
CA PRO A 462 -30.53 -1.27 47.78
C PRO A 462 -30.85 -2.40 46.80
N ILE A 463 -30.00 -3.43 46.73
CA ILE A 463 -30.15 -4.51 45.74
C ILE A 463 -31.46 -5.29 45.91
N GLU A 464 -31.96 -5.42 47.15
CA GLU A 464 -33.24 -6.03 47.47
C GLU A 464 -34.44 -5.29 46.86
N ASP A 465 -34.33 -3.98 46.62
CA ASP A 465 -35.44 -3.18 46.09
C ASP A 465 -35.48 -3.18 44.54
N VAL A 466 -34.48 -3.76 43.88
CA VAL A 466 -34.32 -3.71 42.41
C VAL A 466 -35.50 -4.38 41.68
N LEU A 467 -36.01 -5.51 42.20
CA LEU A 467 -37.13 -6.19 41.55
C LEU A 467 -38.41 -5.35 41.58
N GLU A 468 -38.68 -4.70 42.70
CA GLU A 468 -39.85 -3.84 42.87
C GLU A 468 -39.72 -2.53 42.08
N ARG A 469 -38.58 -1.83 42.22
CA ARG A 469 -38.41 -0.48 41.67
C ARG A 469 -37.99 -0.44 40.21
N VAL A 470 -37.40 -1.52 39.68
CA VAL A 470 -36.90 -1.57 38.30
C VAL A 470 -37.59 -2.66 37.49
N LEU A 471 -37.53 -3.92 37.92
CA LEU A 471 -38.01 -5.04 37.09
C LEU A 471 -39.53 -5.04 36.93
N ALA A 472 -40.30 -4.85 38.00
CA ALA A 472 -41.77 -4.88 37.95
C ALA A 472 -42.36 -3.80 37.02
N PRO A 473 -41.88 -2.53 37.04
CA PRO A 473 -42.28 -1.52 36.05
C PRO A 473 -42.00 -1.91 34.59
N VAL A 474 -40.84 -2.53 34.32
CA VAL A 474 -40.49 -3.01 32.97
C VAL A 474 -41.41 -4.17 32.57
N ALA A 475 -41.60 -5.15 33.46
CA ALA A 475 -42.43 -6.33 33.24
C ALA A 475 -43.92 -6.00 33.01
N LYS A 476 -44.41 -4.88 33.57
CA LYS A 476 -45.75 -4.36 33.29
C LYS A 476 -45.95 -3.96 31.83
N SER A 477 -44.88 -3.54 31.16
CA SER A 477 -44.92 -3.01 29.79
C SER A 477 -44.61 -4.06 28.73
N ALA A 478 -43.72 -5.01 29.04
CA ALA A 478 -43.33 -6.09 28.13
C ALA A 478 -42.80 -7.32 28.90
N PRO A 479 -42.78 -8.52 28.29
CA PRO A 479 -42.09 -9.67 28.88
C PRO A 479 -40.63 -9.30 29.20
N ALA A 480 -40.22 -9.52 30.44
CA ALA A 480 -38.90 -9.17 30.94
C ALA A 480 -38.10 -10.42 31.31
N LEU A 481 -36.80 -10.41 31.00
CA LEU A 481 -35.83 -11.40 31.45
C LEU A 481 -34.77 -10.70 32.30
N LEU A 482 -34.61 -11.14 33.55
CA LEU A 482 -33.52 -10.68 34.41
C LEU A 482 -32.32 -11.62 34.25
N LEU A 483 -31.17 -11.07 33.87
CA LEU A 483 -29.90 -11.77 33.83
C LEU A 483 -29.01 -11.27 34.96
N VAL A 484 -28.68 -12.14 35.91
CA VAL A 484 -27.74 -11.84 37.00
C VAL A 484 -26.36 -12.36 36.61
N MET A 485 -25.42 -11.45 36.35
CA MET A 485 -24.03 -11.77 36.03
C MET A 485 -23.19 -11.70 37.30
N ASP A 486 -22.94 -12.86 37.92
CA ASP A 486 -22.24 -12.95 39.19
C ASP A 486 -20.79 -12.46 39.09
N GLY A 487 -20.32 -11.73 40.10
CA GLY A 487 -18.96 -11.18 40.17
C GLY A 487 -18.65 -10.09 39.14
N MET A 488 -19.64 -9.55 38.42
CA MET A 488 -19.40 -8.51 37.42
C MET A 488 -19.16 -7.15 38.08
N SER A 489 -17.91 -6.69 38.07
CA SER A 489 -17.58 -5.32 38.46
C SER A 489 -17.99 -4.30 37.39
N HIS A 490 -18.18 -3.04 37.77
CA HIS A 490 -18.46 -1.98 36.80
C HIS A 490 -17.36 -1.83 35.73
N ALA A 491 -16.09 -2.07 36.08
CA ALA A 491 -14.99 -2.02 35.13
C ALA A 491 -15.12 -3.07 34.02
N VAL A 492 -15.50 -4.31 34.39
CA VAL A 492 -15.79 -5.40 33.44
C VAL A 492 -17.05 -5.11 32.64
N TYR A 493 -18.11 -4.61 33.31
CA TYR A 493 -19.36 -4.24 32.65
C TYR A 493 -19.17 -3.16 31.57
N ARG A 494 -18.29 -2.19 31.78
CA ARG A 494 -17.98 -1.15 30.78
C ARG A 494 -17.41 -1.73 29.48
N GLU A 495 -16.60 -2.76 29.56
CA GLU A 495 -16.08 -3.47 28.37
C GLU A 495 -17.19 -4.23 27.63
N LEU A 496 -18.10 -4.87 28.39
CA LEU A 496 -19.27 -5.51 27.81
C LEU A 496 -20.19 -4.51 27.11
N LEU A 497 -20.42 -3.33 27.71
CA LEU A 497 -21.25 -2.28 27.11
C LEU A 497 -20.72 -1.79 25.76
N GLU A 498 -19.41 -1.65 25.59
CA GLU A 498 -18.81 -1.30 24.30
C GLU A 498 -19.13 -2.37 23.25
N SER A 499 -18.98 -3.64 23.61
CA SER A 499 -19.28 -4.78 22.73
C SER A 499 -20.77 -4.87 22.35
N LEU A 500 -21.66 -4.57 23.31
CA LEU A 500 -23.11 -4.51 23.07
C LEU A 500 -23.48 -3.36 22.13
N GLY A 501 -22.82 -2.20 22.26
CA GLY A 501 -23.00 -1.07 21.36
C GLY A 501 -22.66 -1.40 19.90
N GLU A 502 -21.60 -2.19 19.67
CA GLU A 502 -21.24 -2.68 18.32
C GLU A 502 -22.31 -3.59 17.70
N LEU A 503 -23.09 -4.29 18.54
CA LEU A 503 -24.25 -5.08 18.14
C LEU A 503 -25.54 -4.25 18.02
N ALA A 504 -25.43 -2.92 18.07
CA ALA A 504 -26.53 -1.96 18.07
C ALA A 504 -27.50 -2.09 19.27
N TRP A 505 -27.00 -2.59 20.41
CA TRP A 505 -27.75 -2.56 21.66
C TRP A 505 -27.44 -1.27 22.40
N GLY A 506 -28.48 -0.56 22.83
CA GLY A 506 -28.36 0.67 23.61
C GLY A 506 -28.99 0.52 25.00
N PRO A 507 -28.41 1.13 26.04
CA PRO A 507 -29.03 1.11 27.36
C PRO A 507 -30.38 1.82 27.32
N GLN A 508 -31.39 1.23 27.96
CA GLN A 508 -32.66 1.89 28.22
C GLN A 508 -32.59 2.50 29.62
N VAL A 509 -32.92 3.78 29.74
CA VAL A 509 -32.95 4.52 31.01
C VAL A 509 -34.33 5.13 31.22
N PRO A 510 -34.73 5.44 32.46
CA PRO A 510 -35.97 6.15 32.73
C PRO A 510 -36.05 7.47 31.93
N ALA A 511 -37.24 7.80 31.41
CA ALA A 511 -37.46 8.98 30.58
C ALA A 511 -37.32 10.31 31.36
N GLU A 512 -37.52 10.25 32.68
CA GLU A 512 -37.34 11.37 33.60
C GLU A 512 -36.19 11.07 34.57
N GLY A 513 -35.34 12.07 34.85
CA GLY A 513 -34.20 11.96 35.76
C GLY A 513 -32.85 11.71 35.07
N ASN A 514 -31.81 11.42 35.88
CA ASN A 514 -30.43 11.25 35.44
C ASN A 514 -30.03 9.78 35.17
N GLY A 515 -31.00 8.92 34.84
CA GLY A 515 -30.80 7.47 34.71
C GLY A 515 -31.26 6.69 35.95
N PHE A 516 -30.81 5.43 36.07
CA PHE A 516 -31.06 4.62 37.27
C PHE A 516 -30.17 5.07 38.42
N ASP A 517 -30.69 4.97 39.65
CA ASP A 517 -29.89 5.13 40.86
C ASP A 517 -28.84 4.01 40.93
N PRO A 518 -27.60 4.29 41.37
CA PRO A 518 -26.59 3.26 41.60
C PRO A 518 -27.10 2.20 42.57
N VAL A 519 -26.85 0.94 42.23
CA VAL A 519 -27.27 -0.21 43.05
C VAL A 519 -26.16 -0.57 44.02
N VAL A 520 -26.50 -0.69 45.30
CA VAL A 520 -25.57 -1.14 46.34
C VAL A 520 -25.93 -2.58 46.74
N ALA A 521 -24.96 -3.48 46.62
CA ALA A 521 -25.09 -4.86 47.06
C ALA A 521 -25.18 -4.96 48.59
N VAL A 522 -25.82 -6.01 49.09
CA VAL A 522 -25.87 -6.31 50.53
C VAL A 522 -24.46 -6.60 51.05
N LEU A 523 -24.15 -6.19 52.28
CA LEU A 523 -22.92 -6.56 52.97
C LEU A 523 -23.14 -7.74 53.94
N PRO A 524 -22.27 -8.77 53.93
CA PRO A 524 -21.12 -8.95 53.02
C PRO A 524 -21.58 -9.20 51.57
N SER A 525 -20.84 -8.64 50.60
CA SER A 525 -21.13 -8.70 49.16
C SER A 525 -20.76 -10.05 48.54
N VAL A 526 -21.27 -11.12 49.13
CA VAL A 526 -21.11 -12.50 48.68
C VAL A 526 -22.38 -12.99 47.98
N THR A 527 -22.22 -13.89 47.01
CA THR A 527 -23.30 -14.37 46.14
C THR A 527 -24.54 -14.84 46.90
N ASN A 528 -24.35 -15.69 47.91
CA ASN A 528 -25.44 -16.30 48.69
C ASN A 528 -26.25 -15.27 49.51
N VAL A 529 -25.73 -14.08 49.74
CA VAL A 529 -26.42 -12.99 50.45
C VAL A 529 -27.00 -12.01 49.44
N SER A 530 -26.18 -11.46 48.54
CA SER A 530 -26.62 -10.42 47.59
C SER A 530 -27.63 -10.93 46.57
N ARG A 531 -27.41 -12.11 45.98
CA ARG A 531 -28.34 -12.69 45.00
C ARG A 531 -29.62 -13.16 45.66
N THR A 532 -29.53 -13.78 46.83
CA THR A 532 -30.72 -14.17 47.60
C THR A 532 -31.54 -12.95 47.98
N SER A 533 -30.90 -11.87 48.43
CA SER A 533 -31.61 -10.63 48.80
C SER A 533 -32.30 -9.97 47.61
N LEU A 534 -31.60 -9.88 46.46
CA LEU A 534 -32.18 -9.45 45.18
C LEU A 534 -33.44 -10.25 44.85
N LEU A 535 -33.35 -11.58 44.83
CA LEU A 535 -34.42 -12.45 44.38
C LEU A 535 -35.59 -12.54 45.37
N CYS A 536 -35.34 -12.29 46.67
CA CYS A 536 -36.37 -12.30 47.70
C CYS A 536 -37.05 -10.95 47.92
N GLY A 537 -36.52 -9.84 47.39
CA GLY A 537 -37.07 -8.50 47.65
C GLY A 537 -36.81 -8.00 49.08
N ARG A 538 -35.88 -8.62 49.81
CA ARG A 538 -35.56 -8.30 51.21
C ARG A 538 -34.20 -8.87 51.59
N LEU A 539 -33.56 -8.32 52.63
CA LEU A 539 -32.34 -8.88 53.20
C LEU A 539 -32.54 -10.36 53.58
N ALA A 540 -31.75 -11.22 52.92
CA ALA A 540 -31.82 -12.67 53.07
C ALA A 540 -30.47 -13.32 52.73
N SER A 541 -30.23 -14.50 53.31
CA SER A 541 -29.09 -15.35 52.97
C SER A 541 -29.58 -16.75 52.67
N GLY A 542 -29.03 -17.38 51.65
CA GLY A 542 -29.55 -18.66 51.19
C GLY A 542 -28.88 -19.21 49.95
N ALA A 543 -29.52 -20.25 49.43
CA ALA A 543 -29.14 -20.89 48.18
C ALA A 543 -30.37 -20.96 47.26
N GLN A 544 -30.24 -21.74 46.20
CA GLN A 544 -31.21 -21.80 45.11
C GLN A 544 -32.66 -22.10 45.54
N SER A 545 -32.90 -22.85 46.61
CA SER A 545 -34.26 -23.11 47.11
C SER A 545 -34.93 -21.83 47.59
N ILE A 546 -34.25 -21.08 48.48
CA ILE A 546 -34.74 -19.82 49.03
C ILE A 546 -34.89 -18.78 47.93
N GLU A 547 -33.93 -18.71 47.00
CA GLU A 547 -33.98 -17.81 45.83
C GLU A 547 -35.23 -18.07 44.96
N LYS A 548 -35.52 -19.34 44.65
CA LYS A 548 -36.70 -19.73 43.86
C LYS A 548 -38.00 -19.39 44.58
N ASP A 549 -38.09 -19.75 45.86
CA ASP A 549 -39.29 -19.51 46.65
C ASP A 549 -39.53 -17.99 46.81
N GLY A 550 -38.47 -17.22 47.07
CA GLY A 550 -38.53 -15.77 47.18
C GLY A 550 -38.96 -15.09 45.89
N PHE A 551 -38.37 -15.48 44.75
CA PHE A 551 -38.71 -14.89 43.46
C PHE A 551 -40.14 -15.21 43.04
N ALA A 552 -40.57 -16.47 43.19
CA ALA A 552 -41.92 -16.92 42.84
C ALA A 552 -43.00 -16.28 43.72
N SER A 553 -42.67 -15.87 44.94
CA SER A 553 -43.58 -15.22 45.89
C SER A 553 -43.44 -13.69 45.96
N HIS A 554 -42.59 -13.09 45.13
CA HIS A 554 -42.31 -11.66 45.19
C HIS A 554 -43.56 -10.81 44.89
N PRO A 555 -44.06 -9.97 45.82
CA PRO A 555 -45.34 -9.28 45.67
C PRO A 555 -45.45 -8.41 44.41
N ALA A 556 -44.44 -7.60 44.12
CA ALA A 556 -44.42 -6.72 42.95
C ALA A 556 -44.42 -7.48 41.61
N LEU A 557 -43.75 -8.64 41.55
CA LEU A 557 -43.70 -9.45 40.33
C LEU A 557 -44.99 -10.25 40.15
N LEU A 558 -45.57 -10.79 41.23
CA LEU A 558 -46.88 -11.43 41.20
C LEU A 558 -47.98 -10.47 40.72
N ALA A 559 -47.92 -9.19 41.14
CA ALA A 559 -48.88 -8.17 40.72
C ALA A 559 -48.88 -7.90 39.20
N VAL A 560 -47.76 -8.13 38.52
CA VAL A 560 -47.62 -7.91 37.07
C VAL A 560 -47.60 -9.21 36.25
N SER A 561 -47.55 -10.36 36.90
CA SER A 561 -47.53 -11.68 36.26
C SER A 561 -48.93 -12.24 36.02
N ARG A 562 -49.08 -13.08 35.00
CA ARG A 562 -50.35 -13.78 34.76
C ARG A 562 -50.50 -14.91 35.77
N THR A 563 -51.70 -15.12 36.31
CA THR A 563 -51.96 -16.17 37.31
C THR A 563 -51.55 -17.58 36.84
N ALA A 564 -51.62 -17.85 35.52
CA ALA A 564 -51.22 -19.13 34.92
C ALA A 564 -49.71 -19.24 34.62
N LYS A 565 -48.95 -18.15 34.74
CA LYS A 565 -47.51 -18.07 34.51
C LYS A 565 -46.89 -17.14 35.56
N PRO A 566 -46.73 -17.62 36.81
CA PRO A 566 -46.02 -16.88 37.84
C PRO A 566 -44.58 -16.56 37.40
N PRO A 567 -43.91 -15.58 38.06
CA PRO A 567 -42.60 -15.07 37.67
C PRO A 567 -41.53 -16.16 37.45
#